data_AF-A0A7J2HGG8-F1
#
_entry.id   AF-A0A7J2HGG8-F1
#
_cell.length_a   1.000
_cell.length_b   1.000
_cell.length_c   1.000
_cell.angle_alpha   90.00
_cell.angle_beta   90.00
_cell.angle_gamma   90.00
#
_symmetry.space_group_name_H-M   'P 1'
#
loop_
_entity.id
_entity.type
_entity.pdbx_description
1 polymer ?
#
loop_
_entity_poly.entity_id
_entity_poly.type
_entity_poly.pdbx_seq_one_letter_code
_entity_poly.pdbx_strand_id
1 'polypeptide(L)'
;FPQLFLLGASIPYLIYIVGIAYGYLIGFPVMNPVEKIYPALPEEVKHLLSPSTLLALSLISAFISGISLNTLLAIGEEIGWRGLMLDELRKRFSLPITSIIIGIAWSLWHAPLIILFGYNYPLNRLLGIFIYTAICIIWTYILSILRILGGSIIPAAVMHGMLNAMAALMLSTIPVQRVLGMPVGLLSIISSSTVLVPMIILERIFRSPRSK
;
A
#
# COMPACT_ATOMS: atom_id res chain seq x y z
N PHE A 1 -7.91 -19.40 4.62
CA PHE A 1 -6.57 -19.14 4.06
C PHE A 1 -6.61 -18.47 2.68
N PRO A 2 -7.20 -19.05 1.60
CA PRO A 2 -7.17 -18.45 0.26
C PRO A 2 -7.94 -17.11 0.16
N GLN A 3 -9.03 -16.96 0.91
CA GLN A 3 -9.82 -15.72 0.92
C GLN A 3 -9.03 -14.50 1.44
N LEU A 4 -8.21 -14.68 2.47
CA LEU A 4 -7.41 -13.59 3.05
C LEU A 4 -6.17 -13.27 2.21
N PHE A 5 -5.63 -14.26 1.51
CA PHE A 5 -4.62 -14.02 0.47
C PHE A 5 -5.17 -13.09 -0.62
N LEU A 6 -6.34 -13.42 -1.17
CA LEU A 6 -6.99 -12.59 -2.20
C LEU A 6 -7.40 -11.21 -1.67
N LEU A 7 -7.85 -11.13 -0.41
CA LEU A 7 -8.13 -9.85 0.24
C LEU A 7 -6.87 -9.00 0.38
N GLY A 8 -5.76 -9.58 0.82
CA GLY A 8 -4.47 -8.90 0.88
C GLY A 8 -4.05 -8.39 -0.50
N ALA A 9 -4.26 -9.20 -1.55
CA ALA A 9 -3.91 -8.82 -2.91
C ALA A 9 -4.79 -7.69 -3.48
N SER A 10 -6.06 -7.61 -3.07
CA SER A 10 -7.02 -6.62 -3.60
C SER A 10 -6.96 -5.27 -2.90
N ILE A 11 -6.54 -5.20 -1.62
CA ILE A 11 -6.52 -3.97 -0.84
C ILE A 11 -5.75 -2.83 -1.53
N PRO A 12 -4.54 -3.03 -2.10
CA PRO A 12 -3.83 -1.95 -2.78
C PRO A 12 -4.57 -1.42 -4.02
N TYR A 13 -5.32 -2.25 -4.76
CA TYR A 13 -6.21 -1.78 -5.82
C TYR A 13 -7.38 -0.95 -5.27
N LEU A 14 -7.96 -1.35 -4.13
CA LEU A 14 -9.01 -0.56 -3.49
C LEU A 14 -8.48 0.81 -3.05
N ILE A 15 -7.31 0.85 -2.40
CA ILE A 15 -6.63 2.10 -2.03
C ILE A 15 -6.38 2.96 -3.26
N TYR A 16 -5.96 2.35 -4.37
CA TYR A 16 -5.71 3.03 -5.63
C TYR A 16 -6.98 3.62 -6.25
N ILE A 17 -8.06 2.84 -6.36
CA ILE A 17 -9.34 3.28 -6.92
C ILE A 17 -9.94 4.40 -6.08
N VAL A 18 -9.95 4.26 -4.74
CA VAL A 18 -10.43 5.29 -3.82
C VAL A 18 -9.57 6.55 -3.94
N GLY A 19 -8.25 6.41 -4.04
CA GLY A 19 -7.33 7.52 -4.25
C GLY A 19 -7.58 8.26 -5.56
N ILE A 20 -7.82 7.55 -6.66
CA ILE A 20 -8.22 8.15 -7.94
C ILE A 20 -9.53 8.92 -7.80
N ALA A 21 -10.54 8.31 -7.18
CA ALA A 21 -11.84 8.96 -6.98
C ALA A 21 -11.70 10.26 -6.17
N TYR A 22 -10.95 10.23 -5.06
CA TYR A 22 -10.67 11.43 -4.27
C TYR A 22 -9.84 12.46 -5.04
N GLY A 23 -8.86 12.02 -5.84
CA GLY A 23 -8.10 12.89 -6.73
C GLY A 23 -9.00 13.66 -7.70
N TYR A 24 -9.95 12.98 -8.34
CA TYR A 24 -10.96 13.64 -9.18
C TYR A 24 -11.82 14.64 -8.40
N LEU A 25 -12.32 14.26 -7.22
CA LEU A 25 -13.20 15.11 -6.41
C LEU A 25 -12.54 16.41 -5.96
N ILE A 26 -11.23 16.39 -5.67
CA ILE A 26 -10.48 17.58 -5.23
C ILE A 26 -9.83 18.33 -6.41
N GLY A 27 -10.10 17.93 -7.65
CA GLY A 27 -9.60 18.59 -8.86
C GLY A 27 -8.12 18.33 -9.17
N PHE A 28 -7.54 17.24 -8.66
CA PHE A 28 -6.19 16.84 -9.07
C PHE A 28 -6.21 16.28 -10.50
N PRO A 29 -5.12 16.49 -11.28
CA PRO A 29 -4.99 15.83 -12.55
C PRO A 29 -4.94 14.31 -12.33
N VAL A 30 -5.79 13.59 -13.05
CA VAL A 30 -5.78 12.13 -13.12
C VAL A 30 -5.58 11.76 -14.58
N MET A 31 -4.57 10.94 -14.85
CA MET A 31 -4.25 10.52 -16.21
C MET A 31 -3.93 9.03 -16.27
N ASN A 32 -4.01 8.44 -17.46
CA ASN A 32 -3.51 7.09 -17.65
C ASN A 32 -1.97 7.09 -17.46
N PRO A 33 -1.43 6.34 -16.48
CA PRO A 33 0.01 6.37 -16.18
C PRO A 33 0.88 5.91 -17.35
N VAL A 34 0.34 5.12 -18.28
CA VAL A 34 1.05 4.64 -19.47
C VAL A 34 1.29 5.76 -20.48
N GLU A 35 0.46 6.81 -20.50
CA GLU A 35 0.62 7.92 -21.47
C GLU A 35 1.95 8.66 -21.33
N LYS A 36 2.61 8.56 -20.17
CA LYS A 36 3.96 9.12 -19.99
C LYS A 36 5.04 8.36 -20.75
N ILE A 37 4.87 7.05 -20.91
CA ILE A 37 5.86 6.18 -21.58
C ILE A 37 5.45 5.85 -23.01
N TYR A 38 4.16 5.94 -23.33
CA TYR A 38 3.60 5.56 -24.63
C TYR A 38 4.30 6.24 -25.82
N PRO A 39 4.60 7.57 -25.80
CA PRO A 39 5.29 8.23 -26.90
C PRO A 39 6.70 7.69 -27.16
N ALA A 40 7.36 7.15 -26.12
CA ALA A 40 8.70 6.60 -26.19
C ALA A 40 8.74 5.12 -26.60
N LEU A 41 7.59 4.47 -26.78
CA LEU A 41 7.53 3.08 -27.23
C LEU A 41 7.82 2.97 -28.75
N PRO A 42 8.41 1.85 -29.20
CA PRO A 42 8.56 1.56 -30.62
C PRO A 42 7.22 1.63 -31.38
N GLU A 43 7.25 2.05 -32.65
CA GLU A 43 6.04 2.17 -33.47
C GLU A 43 5.29 0.84 -33.59
N GLU A 44 6.02 -0.27 -33.69
CA GLU A 44 5.46 -1.62 -33.77
C GLU A 44 4.57 -1.93 -32.55
N VAL A 45 4.98 -1.49 -31.36
CA VAL A 45 4.22 -1.68 -30.12
C VAL A 45 2.98 -0.78 -30.12
N LYS A 46 3.11 0.47 -30.57
CA LYS A 46 2.01 1.43 -30.62
C LYS A 46 0.91 1.01 -31.59
N HIS A 47 1.27 0.38 -32.71
CA HIS A 47 0.32 -0.20 -33.66
C HIS A 47 -0.46 -1.39 -33.09
N LEU A 48 0.15 -2.17 -32.20
CA LEU A 48 -0.45 -3.38 -31.63
C LEU A 48 -1.27 -3.09 -30.36
N LEU A 49 -0.83 -2.14 -29.54
CA LEU A 49 -1.39 -1.93 -28.21
C LEU A 49 -1.79 -0.47 -28.01
N SER A 50 -3.07 -0.24 -27.73
CA SER A 50 -3.56 1.06 -27.29
C SER A 50 -3.10 1.38 -25.86
N PRO A 51 -3.11 2.66 -25.44
CA PRO A 51 -2.78 3.04 -24.07
C PRO A 51 -3.66 2.37 -23.01
N SER A 52 -4.93 2.08 -23.31
CA SER A 52 -5.85 1.39 -22.40
C SER A 52 -5.50 -0.10 -22.25
N THR A 53 -5.15 -0.77 -23.35
CA THR A 53 -4.68 -2.17 -23.32
C THR A 53 -3.38 -2.29 -22.53
N LEU A 54 -2.43 -1.37 -22.76
CA LEU A 54 -1.18 -1.35 -21.99
C LEU A 54 -1.41 -1.07 -20.49
N LEU A 55 -2.38 -0.22 -20.15
CA LEU A 55 -2.74 -0.01 -18.75
C LEU A 55 -3.30 -1.29 -18.13
N ALA A 56 -4.19 -1.99 -18.82
CA ALA A 56 -4.73 -3.27 -18.35
C ALA A 56 -3.61 -4.31 -18.15
N LEU A 57 -2.69 -4.43 -19.10
CA LEU A 57 -1.52 -5.30 -18.99
C LEU A 57 -0.60 -4.90 -17.84
N SER A 58 -0.41 -3.59 -17.61
CA SER A 58 0.40 -3.08 -16.49
C SER A 58 -0.25 -3.40 -15.13
N LEU A 59 -1.58 -3.31 -15.04
CA LEU A 59 -2.32 -3.70 -13.83
C LEU A 59 -2.22 -5.20 -13.56
N ILE A 60 -2.33 -6.05 -14.61
CA ILE A 60 -2.15 -7.50 -14.49
C ILE A 60 -0.71 -7.84 -14.10
N SER A 61 0.27 -7.17 -14.72
CA SER A 61 1.69 -7.35 -14.40
C SER A 61 1.99 -6.96 -12.95
N ALA A 62 1.43 -5.84 -12.47
CA ALA A 62 1.54 -5.43 -11.07
C ALA A 62 0.92 -6.46 -10.12
N PHE A 63 -0.20 -7.08 -10.49
CA PHE A 63 -0.81 -8.17 -9.70
C PHE A 63 0.15 -9.37 -9.61
N ILE A 64 0.61 -9.88 -10.75
CA ILE A 64 1.49 -11.07 -10.81
C ILE A 64 2.78 -10.79 -10.05
N SER A 65 3.42 -9.64 -10.30
CA SER A 65 4.67 -9.24 -9.64
C SER A 65 4.48 -9.00 -8.14
N GLY A 66 3.33 -8.44 -7.75
CA GLY A 66 2.96 -8.17 -6.38
C GLY A 66 2.80 -9.45 -5.55
N ILE A 67 2.01 -10.42 -6.03
CA ILE A 67 1.78 -11.70 -5.33
C ILE A 67 2.97 -12.67 -5.37
N SER A 68 4.00 -12.39 -6.18
CA SER A 68 5.17 -13.26 -6.37
C SER A 68 6.44 -12.65 -5.76
N LEU A 69 7.33 -12.07 -6.58
CA LEU A 69 8.64 -11.58 -6.16
C LEU A 69 8.53 -10.49 -5.09
N ASN A 70 7.60 -9.55 -5.23
CA ASN A 70 7.43 -8.50 -4.23
C ASN A 70 6.92 -9.06 -2.90
N THR A 71 6.03 -10.05 -2.92
CA THR A 71 5.61 -10.76 -1.71
C THR A 71 6.79 -11.48 -1.06
N LEU A 72 7.63 -12.15 -1.85
CA LEU A 72 8.82 -12.84 -1.34
C LEU A 72 9.78 -11.87 -0.64
N LEU A 73 10.03 -10.70 -1.22
CA LEU A 73 10.84 -9.66 -0.60
C LEU A 73 10.16 -9.10 0.66
N ALA A 74 8.85 -8.84 0.59
CA ALA A 74 8.08 -8.34 1.72
C ALA A 74 8.07 -9.31 2.91
N ILE A 75 8.09 -10.64 2.69
CA ILE A 75 8.21 -11.63 3.77
C ILE A 75 9.41 -11.33 4.68
N GLY A 76 10.54 -10.88 4.12
CA GLY A 76 11.73 -10.51 4.91
C GLY A 76 11.43 -9.43 5.96
N GLU A 77 10.64 -8.41 5.60
CA GLU A 77 10.19 -7.37 6.52
C GLU A 77 9.05 -7.87 7.44
N GLU A 78 8.07 -8.59 6.88
CA GLU A 78 6.89 -9.05 7.61
C GLU A 78 7.21 -10.04 8.73
N ILE A 79 8.28 -10.84 8.61
CA ILE A 79 8.76 -11.70 9.70
C ILE A 79 9.06 -10.87 10.94
N GLY A 80 9.73 -9.72 10.77
CA GLY A 80 10.03 -8.82 11.87
C GLY A 80 8.79 -8.09 12.38
N TRP A 81 8.07 -7.41 11.48
CA TRP A 81 6.96 -6.53 11.86
C TRP A 81 5.73 -7.28 12.36
N ARG A 82 5.29 -8.29 11.61
CA ARG A 82 4.02 -9.02 11.83
C ARG A 82 4.23 -10.42 12.41
N GLY A 83 5.43 -10.99 12.28
CA GLY A 83 5.80 -12.26 12.88
C GLY A 83 6.27 -12.14 14.34
N LEU A 84 7.18 -11.21 14.64
CA LEU A 84 7.74 -11.04 15.98
C LEU A 84 7.14 -9.84 16.73
N MET A 85 7.32 -8.63 16.20
CA MET A 85 7.02 -7.40 16.93
C MET A 85 5.53 -7.25 17.24
N LEU A 86 4.65 -7.61 16.29
CA LEU A 86 3.21 -7.66 16.51
C LEU A 86 2.85 -8.61 17.66
N ASP A 87 3.32 -9.86 17.62
CA ASP A 87 2.95 -10.87 18.61
C ASP A 87 3.43 -10.48 20.02
N GLU A 88 4.63 -9.91 20.15
CA GLU A 88 5.15 -9.43 21.44
C GLU A 88 4.40 -8.21 21.98
N LEU A 89 4.13 -7.21 21.14
CA LEU A 89 3.43 -5.99 21.57
C LEU A 89 1.95 -6.26 21.89
N ARG A 90 1.30 -7.19 21.18
CA ARG A 90 -0.11 -7.56 21.40
C ARG A 90 -0.35 -8.22 22.75
N LYS A 91 0.69 -8.73 23.44
CA LYS A 91 0.60 -9.24 24.83
C LYS A 91 0.31 -8.14 25.85
N ARG A 92 0.65 -6.87 25.54
CA ARG A 92 0.57 -5.75 26.49
C ARG A 92 -0.30 -4.59 26.01
N PHE A 93 -0.43 -4.40 24.69
CA PHE A 93 -1.09 -3.25 24.11
C PHE A 93 -2.31 -3.65 23.28
N SER A 94 -3.23 -2.70 23.04
CA SER A 94 -4.35 -2.84 22.11
C SER A 94 -3.87 -2.77 20.65
N LEU A 95 -4.67 -3.26 19.69
CA LEU A 95 -4.26 -3.35 18.29
C LEU A 95 -3.93 -1.96 17.72
N PRO A 96 -4.73 -0.91 17.97
CA PRO A 96 -4.37 0.46 17.57
C PRO A 96 -3.01 0.90 18.10
N ILE A 97 -2.73 0.69 19.39
CA ILE A 97 -1.46 1.11 20.01
C ILE A 97 -0.30 0.31 19.41
N THR A 98 -0.45 -1.01 19.28
CA THR A 98 0.57 -1.85 18.63
C THR A 98 0.86 -1.39 17.20
N SER A 99 -0.17 -1.06 16.41
CA SER A 99 0.01 -0.59 15.04
C SER A 99 0.67 0.78 14.95
N ILE A 100 0.42 1.67 15.92
CA ILE A 100 1.14 2.95 16.03
C ILE A 100 2.63 2.71 16.28
N ILE A 101 2.97 1.86 17.26
CA ILE A 101 4.36 1.58 17.62
C ILE A 101 5.13 0.96 16.44
N ILE A 102 4.56 -0.07 15.80
CA ILE A 102 5.19 -0.71 14.63
C ILE A 102 5.26 0.25 13.44
N GLY A 103 4.22 1.06 13.19
CA GLY A 103 4.23 2.03 12.10
C GLY A 103 5.31 3.10 12.26
N ILE A 104 5.52 3.59 13.48
CA ILE A 104 6.63 4.51 13.79
C ILE A 104 7.97 3.82 13.57
N ALA A 105 8.16 2.60 14.09
CA ALA A 105 9.41 1.85 13.91
C ALA A 105 9.71 1.61 12.42
N TRP A 106 8.70 1.25 11.63
CA TRP A 106 8.84 1.05 10.19
C TRP A 106 9.19 2.35 9.46
N SER A 107 8.55 3.47 9.84
CA SER A 107 8.91 4.79 9.28
C SER A 107 10.33 5.21 9.64
N LEU A 108 10.80 4.93 10.87
CA LEU A 108 12.16 5.24 11.30
C LEU A 108 13.19 4.39 10.56
N TRP A 109 12.86 3.14 10.23
CA TRP A 109 13.70 2.30 9.39
C TRP A 109 13.92 2.90 7.99
N HIS A 110 12.90 3.56 7.42
CA HIS A 110 13.03 4.29 6.15
C HIS A 110 13.61 5.71 6.27
N ALA A 111 13.66 6.29 7.47
CA ALA A 111 14.04 7.69 7.66
C ALA A 111 15.42 8.05 7.08
N PRO A 112 16.48 7.22 7.20
CA PRO A 112 17.77 7.51 6.55
C PRO A 112 17.64 7.65 5.03
N LEU A 113 16.85 6.80 4.38
CA LEU A 113 16.62 6.86 2.93
C LEU A 113 15.86 8.13 2.52
N ILE A 114 14.88 8.55 3.32
CA ILE A 114 14.10 9.76 3.07
C ILE A 114 14.97 11.01 3.24
N ILE A 115 15.74 11.11 4.32
CA ILE A 115 16.54 12.30 4.62
C ILE A 115 17.76 12.44 3.73
N LEU A 116 18.51 11.35 3.53
CA LEU A 116 19.78 11.40 2.81
C LEU A 116 19.58 11.36 1.30
N PHE A 117 18.65 10.52 0.81
CA PHE A 117 18.48 10.25 -0.62
C PHE A 117 17.15 10.76 -1.20
N GLY A 118 16.28 11.35 -0.37
CA GLY A 118 14.98 11.84 -0.85
C GLY A 118 14.03 10.73 -1.27
N TYR A 119 14.18 9.52 -0.72
CA TYR A 119 13.29 8.39 -1.01
C TYR A 119 11.83 8.80 -0.83
N ASN A 120 11.02 8.62 -1.89
CA ASN A 120 9.64 9.11 -2.04
C ASN A 120 9.43 10.64 -1.95
N TYR A 121 10.33 11.40 -1.33
CA TYR A 121 10.19 12.83 -1.06
C TYR A 121 11.44 13.63 -1.49
N PRO A 122 11.74 13.76 -2.79
CA PRO A 122 12.97 14.38 -3.27
C PRO A 122 13.10 15.86 -2.87
N LEU A 123 11.97 16.58 -2.77
CA LEU A 123 11.92 18.02 -2.48
C LEU A 123 11.62 18.33 -1.00
N ASN A 124 10.68 17.60 -0.38
CA ASN A 124 10.12 17.93 0.94
C ASN A 124 10.42 16.82 1.97
N ARG A 125 11.71 16.59 2.27
CA ARG A 125 12.16 15.43 3.06
C ARG A 125 11.66 15.42 4.51
N LEU A 126 11.75 16.57 5.21
CA LEU A 126 11.31 16.69 6.60
C LEU A 126 9.80 16.46 6.75
N LEU A 127 9.00 17.16 5.94
CA LEU A 127 7.55 16.93 5.87
C LEU A 127 7.23 15.48 5.45
N GLY A 128 8.02 14.94 4.52
CA GLY A 128 7.92 13.58 4.04
C GLY A 128 8.00 12.54 5.15
N ILE A 129 8.85 12.72 6.18
CA ILE A 129 8.89 11.80 7.33
C ILE A 129 7.53 11.73 8.02
N PHE A 130 6.92 12.87 8.35
CA PHE A 130 5.67 12.88 9.11
C PHE A 130 4.52 12.24 8.32
N ILE A 131 4.46 12.52 7.01
CA ILE A 131 3.47 11.92 6.11
C ILE A 131 3.74 10.40 5.99
N TYR A 132 5.00 10.01 5.83
CA TYR A 132 5.39 8.60 5.74
C TYR A 132 5.09 7.83 7.05
N THR A 133 5.29 8.45 8.21
CA THR A 133 4.91 7.87 9.50
C THR A 133 3.40 7.63 9.57
N ALA A 134 2.59 8.61 9.19
CA ALA A 134 1.13 8.47 9.21
C ALA A 134 0.66 7.32 8.31
N ILE A 135 1.18 7.22 7.09
CA ILE A 135 0.80 6.12 6.17
C ILE A 135 1.32 4.77 6.67
N CYS A 136 2.54 4.68 7.20
CA CYS A 136 3.07 3.44 7.79
C CYS A 136 2.20 2.95 8.96
N ILE A 137 1.67 3.84 9.80
CA ILE A 137 0.75 3.47 10.89
C ILE A 137 -0.55 2.88 10.33
N ILE A 138 -1.15 3.53 9.33
CA ILE A 138 -2.40 3.08 8.71
C ILE A 138 -2.21 1.72 8.05
N TRP A 139 -1.18 1.57 7.21
CA TRP A 139 -0.88 0.30 6.56
C TRP A 139 -0.52 -0.79 7.56
N THR A 140 0.25 -0.47 8.60
CA THR A 140 0.53 -1.42 9.69
C THR A 140 -0.75 -1.93 10.33
N TYR A 141 -1.76 -1.08 10.53
CA TYR A 141 -3.04 -1.51 11.07
C TYR A 141 -3.70 -2.54 10.15
N ILE A 142 -3.85 -2.23 8.86
CA ILE A 142 -4.46 -3.14 7.88
C ILE A 142 -3.70 -4.47 7.80
N LEU A 143 -2.37 -4.41 7.71
CA LEU A 143 -1.48 -5.57 7.65
C LEU A 143 -1.57 -6.42 8.92
N SER A 144 -1.69 -5.79 10.09
CA SER A 144 -1.88 -6.49 11.37
C SER A 144 -3.24 -7.20 11.42
N ILE A 145 -4.32 -6.59 10.89
CA ILE A 145 -5.63 -7.26 10.77
C ILE A 145 -5.51 -8.49 9.88
N LEU A 146 -4.88 -8.36 8.70
CA LEU A 146 -4.69 -9.47 7.77
C LEU A 146 -3.89 -10.62 8.40
N ARG A 147 -2.81 -10.30 9.13
CA ARG A 147 -2.05 -11.29 9.90
C ARG A 147 -2.98 -11.98 10.91
N ILE A 148 -3.66 -11.21 11.77
CA ILE A 148 -4.45 -11.75 12.89
C ILE A 148 -5.55 -12.68 12.38
N LEU A 149 -6.30 -12.25 11.36
CA LEU A 149 -7.36 -13.07 10.75
C LEU A 149 -6.79 -14.25 9.96
N GLY A 150 -5.61 -14.08 9.36
CA GLY A 150 -4.96 -15.09 8.52
C GLY A 150 -4.24 -16.19 9.27
N GLY A 151 -3.87 -15.94 10.53
CA GLY A 151 -3.05 -16.85 11.32
C GLY A 151 -1.60 -16.97 10.86
N SER A 152 -1.21 -16.28 9.78
CA SER A 152 0.16 -16.27 9.23
C SER A 152 0.50 -14.89 8.69
N ILE A 153 1.79 -14.65 8.41
CA ILE A 153 2.26 -13.39 7.80
C ILE A 153 1.95 -13.28 6.31
N ILE A 154 1.56 -14.37 5.64
CA ILE A 154 1.45 -14.42 4.17
C ILE A 154 0.43 -13.41 3.64
N PRO A 155 -0.81 -13.30 4.16
CA PRO A 155 -1.75 -12.28 3.68
C PRO A 155 -1.24 -10.84 3.84
N ALA A 156 -0.50 -10.56 4.91
CA ALA A 156 0.13 -9.25 5.12
C ALA A 156 1.26 -9.02 4.12
N ALA A 157 2.14 -10.01 3.91
CA ALA A 157 3.22 -9.94 2.94
C ALA A 157 2.71 -9.74 1.51
N VAL A 158 1.58 -10.35 1.17
CA VAL A 158 0.93 -10.17 -0.14
C VAL A 158 0.46 -8.73 -0.32
N MET A 159 -0.25 -8.16 0.67
CA MET A 159 -0.66 -6.76 0.60
C MET A 159 0.54 -5.82 0.49
N HIS A 160 1.60 -6.05 1.29
CA HIS A 160 2.82 -5.25 1.24
C HIS A 160 3.50 -5.38 -0.14
N GLY A 161 3.68 -6.59 -0.65
CA GLY A 161 4.23 -6.84 -1.98
C GLY A 161 3.42 -6.17 -3.10
N MET A 162 2.09 -6.18 -2.99
CA MET A 162 1.20 -5.47 -3.90
C MET A 162 1.34 -3.95 -3.83
N LEU A 163 1.50 -3.34 -2.64
CA LEU A 163 1.80 -1.91 -2.51
C LEU A 163 3.08 -1.54 -3.24
N ASN A 164 4.13 -2.36 -3.10
CA ASN A 164 5.40 -2.14 -3.77
C ASN A 164 5.28 -2.26 -5.30
N ALA A 165 4.59 -3.30 -5.79
CA ALA A 165 4.37 -3.52 -7.22
C ALA A 165 3.52 -2.41 -7.87
N MET A 166 2.57 -1.83 -7.13
CA MET A 166 1.68 -0.77 -7.64
C MET A 166 2.25 0.65 -7.50
N ALA A 167 3.34 0.84 -6.76
CA ALA A 167 3.87 2.16 -6.40
C ALA A 167 4.08 3.08 -7.61
N ALA A 168 4.67 2.55 -8.70
CA ALA A 168 4.94 3.31 -9.92
C ALA A 168 3.66 3.73 -10.67
N LEU A 169 2.65 2.86 -10.70
CA LEU A 169 1.34 3.14 -11.30
C LEU A 169 0.60 4.21 -10.50
N MET A 170 0.51 4.03 -9.18
CA MET A 170 -0.12 4.99 -8.26
C MET A 170 0.48 6.38 -8.40
N LEU A 171 1.81 6.46 -8.41
CA LEU A 171 2.54 7.71 -8.62
C LEU A 171 2.22 8.36 -9.97
N SER A 172 2.27 7.59 -11.05
CA SER A 172 2.23 8.16 -12.40
C SER A 172 0.85 8.67 -12.77
N THR A 173 -0.18 8.14 -12.13
CA THR A 173 -1.60 8.43 -12.39
C THR A 173 -2.04 9.79 -11.87
N ILE A 174 -1.46 10.23 -10.75
CA ILE A 174 -1.78 11.52 -10.13
C ILE A 174 -0.49 12.34 -10.05
N PRO A 175 -0.11 13.06 -11.13
CA PRO A 175 1.18 13.72 -11.29
C PRO A 175 1.28 15.03 -10.50
N VAL A 176 1.03 14.98 -9.20
CA VAL A 176 1.16 16.12 -8.27
C VAL A 176 2.43 15.97 -7.42
N GLN A 177 2.71 16.95 -6.56
CA GLN A 177 3.81 16.84 -5.60
C GLN A 177 3.66 15.57 -4.74
N ARG A 178 4.79 14.91 -4.44
CA ARG A 178 4.84 13.62 -3.74
C ARG A 178 4.13 13.62 -2.39
N VAL A 179 4.19 14.75 -1.67
CA VAL A 179 3.52 14.92 -0.38
C VAL A 179 2.00 14.95 -0.50
N LEU A 180 1.45 15.28 -1.67
CA LEU A 180 0.00 15.35 -1.91
C LEU A 180 -0.55 14.07 -2.53
N GLY A 181 0.19 13.46 -3.46
CA GLY A 181 -0.30 12.37 -4.32
C GLY A 181 -0.21 10.97 -3.72
N MET A 182 -0.09 9.98 -4.60
CA MET A 182 0.09 8.57 -4.27
C MET A 182 1.51 8.11 -4.63
N PRO A 183 2.04 6.99 -4.10
CA PRO A 183 1.43 6.05 -3.15
C PRO A 183 1.56 6.44 -1.67
N VAL A 184 2.28 7.50 -1.32
CA VAL A 184 2.61 7.81 0.09
C VAL A 184 2.35 9.27 0.49
N GLY A 185 1.59 10.05 -0.27
CA GLY A 185 1.19 11.41 0.10
C GLY A 185 -0.12 11.47 0.91
N LEU A 186 -0.62 12.69 1.12
CA LEU A 186 -1.88 12.95 1.82
C LEU A 186 -3.07 12.20 1.20
N LEU A 187 -3.12 12.12 -0.13
CA LEU A 187 -4.19 11.39 -0.82
C LEU A 187 -4.19 9.89 -0.46
N SER A 188 -3.01 9.29 -0.32
CA SER A 188 -2.86 7.91 0.13
C SER A 188 -3.22 7.70 1.60
N ILE A 189 -2.99 8.70 2.46
CA ILE A 189 -3.45 8.66 3.86
C ILE A 189 -4.97 8.56 3.86
N ILE A 190 -5.65 9.47 3.17
CA ILE A 190 -7.12 9.51 3.15
C ILE A 190 -7.69 8.24 2.50
N SER A 191 -7.17 7.80 1.35
CA SER A 191 -7.66 6.59 0.69
C SER A 191 -7.42 5.31 1.51
N SER A 192 -6.25 5.20 2.15
CA SER A 192 -5.93 4.05 3.01
C SER A 192 -6.75 4.06 4.30
N SER A 193 -7.03 5.24 4.88
CA SER A 193 -7.95 5.36 6.02
C SER A 193 -9.37 4.93 5.65
N THR A 194 -9.86 5.30 4.47
CA THR A 194 -11.18 4.84 3.97
C THR A 194 -11.24 3.32 3.85
N VAL A 195 -10.17 2.68 3.37
CA VAL A 195 -10.09 1.21 3.29
C VAL A 195 -9.88 0.56 4.66
N LEU A 196 -9.21 1.23 5.60
CA LEU A 196 -9.02 0.73 6.96
C LEU A 196 -10.34 0.60 7.73
N VAL A 197 -11.31 1.50 7.54
CA VAL A 197 -12.61 1.46 8.24
C VAL A 197 -13.33 0.11 8.08
N PRO A 198 -13.62 -0.39 6.86
CA PRO A 198 -14.25 -1.70 6.70
C PRO A 198 -13.36 -2.85 7.19
N MET A 199 -12.02 -2.71 7.15
CA MET A 199 -11.12 -3.70 7.73
C MET A 199 -11.24 -3.80 9.26
N ILE A 200 -11.42 -2.67 9.96
CA ILE A 200 -11.69 -2.65 11.40
C ILE A 200 -13.04 -3.31 11.70
N ILE A 201 -14.07 -3.04 10.89
CA ILE A 201 -15.39 -3.68 11.05
C ILE A 201 -15.25 -5.19 10.87
N LEU A 202 -14.53 -5.63 9.84
CA LEU A 202 -14.24 -7.04 9.59
C LEU A 202 -13.54 -7.69 10.79
N GLU A 203 -12.48 -7.06 11.31
CA GLU A 203 -11.76 -7.55 12.49
C GLU A 203 -12.67 -7.75 13.70
N ARG A 204 -13.57 -6.79 13.97
CA ARG A 204 -14.53 -6.87 15.08
C ARG A 204 -15.55 -7.99 14.91
N ILE A 205 -16.09 -8.18 13.69
CA ILE A 205 -17.05 -9.24 13.39
C ILE A 205 -16.43 -10.61 13.63
N PHE A 206 -15.21 -10.84 13.15
CA PHE A 206 -14.52 -12.13 13.30
C PHE A 206 -13.96 -12.38 14.70
N ARG A 207 -13.75 -11.32 15.50
CA ARG A 207 -13.37 -11.44 16.92
C ARG A 207 -14.53 -11.61 17.89
N SER A 208 -15.74 -11.22 17.51
CA SER A 208 -16.90 -11.46 18.37
C SER A 208 -17.01 -12.95 18.63
N PRO A 209 -17.06 -13.40 19.91
CA PRO A 209 -17.28 -14.82 20.19
C PRO A 209 -18.57 -15.21 19.49
N ARG A 210 -18.50 -16.18 18.58
CA ARG A 210 -19.71 -16.82 18.06
C ARG A 210 -20.48 -17.27 19.29
N SER A 211 -21.67 -16.70 19.50
CA SER A 211 -22.59 -17.21 20.52
C SER A 211 -22.71 -18.72 20.30
N LYS A 212 -22.41 -19.47 21.35
CA LYS A 212 -22.55 -20.93 21.39
C LYS A 212 -23.94 -21.36 20.96
#